data_AF-A0A1Q7E254-F1
#
_entry.id   AF-A0A1Q7E254-F1
#
_cell.length_a   1.000
_cell.length_b   1.000
_cell.length_c   1.000
_cell.angle_alpha   90.00
_cell.angle_beta   90.00
_cell.angle_gamma   90.00
#
_symmetry.space_group_name_H-M   'P 1'
#
loop_
_entity.id
_entity.type
_entity.pdbx_description
1 polymer ?
#
loop_
_entity_poly.entity_id
_entity_poly.type
_entity_poly.pdbx_seq_one_letter_code
_entity_poly.pdbx_strand_id
1 'polypeptide(L)'
;MKTFALLAALGVGLVVVATLLGGKPAAIGGGVAVIAQLWAVALLRPKMRAPNPEFMARWLGGMGIRLLGVGIVLIVSRTVPALLGYVGVLLPLLFLETRFLR
;
A
#
# COMPACT_ATOMS: atom_id res chain seq x y z
N MET A 1 -2.86 16.74 -4.02
CA MET A 1 -2.28 16.67 -2.66
C MET A 1 -3.29 16.22 -1.61
N LYS A 2 -4.50 16.83 -1.54
CA LYS A 2 -5.56 16.42 -0.59
C LYS A 2 -5.85 14.90 -0.58
N THR A 3 -5.96 14.30 -1.77
CA THR A 3 -6.17 12.85 -1.97
C THR A 3 -5.05 11.98 -1.37
N PHE A 4 -3.79 12.37 -1.54
CA PHE A 4 -2.64 11.66 -0.97
C PHE A 4 -2.59 11.79 0.55
N ALA A 5 -2.91 12.98 1.07
CA ALA A 5 -2.98 13.21 2.52
C ALA A 5 -4.07 12.36 3.18
N LEU A 6 -5.24 12.22 2.54
CA LEU A 6 -6.31 11.35 3.02
C LEU A 6 -5.92 9.87 2.98
N LEU A 7 -5.32 9.42 1.88
CA LEU A 7 -4.84 8.03 1.74
C LEU A 7 -3.77 7.72 2.81
N ALA A 8 -2.85 8.65 3.04
CA ALA A 8 -1.84 8.53 4.08
C ALA A 8 -2.46 8.51 5.49
N ALA A 9 -3.42 9.41 5.78
CA ALA A 9 -4.09 9.46 7.07
C ALA A 9 -4.87 8.18 7.38
N LEU A 10 -5.61 7.65 6.40
CA LEU A 10 -6.29 6.36 6.51
C LEU A 10 -5.29 5.22 6.69
N GLY A 11 -4.21 5.23 5.93
CA GLY A 11 -3.11 4.28 6.08
C GLY A 11 -2.54 4.28 7.51
N VAL A 12 -2.25 5.45 8.06
CA VAL A 12 -1.78 5.60 9.44
C VAL A 12 -2.80 5.05 10.44
N GLY A 13 -4.07 5.37 10.28
CA GLY A 13 -5.14 4.83 11.13
C GLY A 13 -5.18 3.29 11.11
N LEU A 14 -5.09 2.68 9.93
CA LEU A 14 -5.04 1.23 9.78
C LEU A 14 -3.78 0.62 10.39
N VAL A 15 -2.62 1.28 10.26
CA VAL A 15 -1.37 0.86 10.90
C VAL A 15 -1.50 0.87 12.42
N VAL A 16 -2.14 1.90 13.00
CA VAL A 16 -2.39 1.94 14.45
C VAL A 16 -3.26 0.74 14.87
N VAL A 17 -4.36 0.47 14.17
CA VAL A 17 -5.22 -0.69 14.46
C VAL A 17 -4.44 -2.01 14.36
N ALA A 18 -3.66 -2.19 13.29
CA ALA A 18 -2.82 -3.39 13.12
C ALA A 18 -1.77 -3.52 14.25
N THR A 19 -1.17 -2.40 14.67
CA THR A 19 -0.20 -2.36 15.77
C THR A 19 -0.84 -2.74 17.10
N LEU A 20 -2.07 -2.29 17.37
CA LEU A 20 -2.79 -2.65 18.60
C LEU A 20 -3.09 -4.15 18.66
N LEU A 21 -3.29 -4.81 17.52
CA LEU A 21 -3.61 -6.25 17.45
C LEU A 21 -2.38 -7.15 17.39
N GLY A 22 -1.32 -6.73 16.69
CA GLY A 22 -0.17 -7.58 16.38
C GLY A 22 1.18 -7.01 16.84
N GLY A 23 1.17 -5.92 17.59
CA GLY A 23 2.36 -5.27 18.14
C GLY A 23 3.30 -4.66 17.09
N LYS A 24 4.56 -4.48 17.50
CA LYS A 24 5.61 -3.89 16.66
C LYS A 24 5.78 -4.59 15.29
N PRO A 25 5.73 -5.92 15.16
CA PRO A 25 5.86 -6.54 13.84
C PRO A 25 4.73 -6.15 12.88
N ALA A 26 3.48 -6.09 13.37
CA ALA A 26 2.35 -5.63 12.56
C ALA A 26 2.49 -4.15 12.15
N ALA A 27 3.08 -3.31 13.01
CA ALA A 27 3.39 -1.92 12.67
C ALA A 27 4.37 -1.83 11.48
N ILE A 28 5.41 -2.68 11.46
CA ILE A 28 6.37 -2.75 10.35
C ILE A 28 5.67 -3.14 9.06
N GLY A 29 4.90 -4.24 9.09
CA GLY A 29 4.14 -4.72 7.93
C GLY A 29 3.19 -3.66 7.37
N GLY A 30 2.37 -3.09 8.25
CA GLY A 30 1.42 -2.05 7.89
C GLY A 30 2.09 -0.79 7.34
N GLY A 31 3.20 -0.35 7.95
CA GLY A 31 3.96 0.80 7.48
C GLY A 31 4.50 0.60 6.06
N VAL A 32 5.07 -0.59 5.78
CA VAL A 32 5.52 -0.95 4.43
C VAL A 32 4.37 -0.97 3.43
N ALA A 33 3.19 -1.45 3.82
CA ALA A 33 1.99 -1.42 2.98
C ALA A 33 1.56 0.00 2.61
N VAL A 34 1.55 0.93 3.58
CA VAL A 34 1.21 2.35 3.31
C VAL A 34 2.20 2.95 2.32
N ILE A 35 3.50 2.76 2.54
CA ILE A 35 4.54 3.29 1.64
C ILE A 35 4.37 2.73 0.23
N ALA A 36 4.23 1.41 0.11
CA ALA A 36 4.04 0.74 -1.18
C ALA A 36 2.79 1.26 -1.91
N GLN A 37 1.69 1.44 -1.19
CA GLN A 37 0.45 1.95 -1.77
C GLN A 37 0.57 3.41 -2.25
N LEU A 38 1.21 4.28 -1.46
CA LEU A 38 1.43 5.68 -1.85
C LEU A 38 2.27 5.76 -3.14
N TRP A 39 3.33 4.97 -3.23
CA TRP A 39 4.17 4.90 -4.42
C TRP A 39 3.43 4.32 -5.64
N ALA A 40 2.64 3.26 -5.46
CA ALA A 40 1.84 2.68 -6.53
C ALA A 40 0.80 3.69 -7.08
N VAL A 41 0.13 4.44 -6.20
CA VAL A 41 -0.81 5.50 -6.61
C VAL A 41 -0.06 6.65 -7.28
N ALA A 42 1.10 7.06 -6.78
CA ALA A 42 1.93 8.09 -7.41
C ALA A 42 2.37 7.69 -8.83
N LEU A 43 2.68 6.41 -9.04
CA LEU A 43 3.05 5.87 -10.34
C LEU A 43 1.85 5.87 -11.31
N LEU A 44 0.69 5.37 -10.86
CA LEU A 44 -0.48 5.13 -11.70
C LEU A 44 -1.25 6.42 -12.04
N ARG A 45 -1.44 7.30 -11.05
CA ARG A 45 -2.33 8.47 -11.14
C ARG A 45 -2.10 9.38 -12.36
N PRO A 46 -0.87 9.69 -12.80
CA PRO A 46 -0.65 10.58 -13.95
C PRO A 46 -1.13 10.03 -15.30
N LYS A 47 -1.35 8.72 -15.42
CA LYS A 47 -1.68 8.04 -16.68
C LYS A 47 -2.98 7.25 -16.64
N MET A 48 -3.88 7.65 -15.73
CA MET A 48 -5.25 7.14 -15.61
C MET A 48 -6.08 7.16 -16.90
N ARG A 49 -5.78 8.10 -17.81
CA ARG A 49 -6.49 8.28 -19.09
C ARG A 49 -5.61 7.99 -20.32
N ALA A 50 -4.45 7.38 -20.09
CA ALA A 50 -3.51 7.08 -21.16
C ALA A 50 -4.01 5.90 -22.02
N PRO A 51 -3.47 5.73 -23.24
CA PRO A 51 -3.70 4.53 -24.02
C PRO A 51 -3.42 3.26 -23.21
N ASN A 52 -4.18 2.20 -23.46
CA ASN A 52 -4.17 0.98 -22.65
C ASN A 52 -2.75 0.41 -22.37
N PRO A 53 -1.79 0.39 -23.33
CA PRO A 53 -0.44 -0.11 -23.06
C PRO A 53 0.32 0.73 -22.01
N GLU A 54 0.20 2.05 -22.06
CA GLU A 54 0.84 2.94 -21.09
C GLU A 54 0.23 2.79 -19.69
N PHE A 55 -1.10 2.69 -19.63
CA PHE A 55 -1.82 2.45 -18.39
C PHE A 55 -1.40 1.09 -17.77
N MET A 56 -1.38 0.03 -18.58
CA MET A 56 -0.98 -1.31 -18.15
C MET A 56 0.46 -1.37 -17.65
N ALA A 57 1.40 -0.70 -18.30
CA ALA A 57 2.79 -0.64 -17.84
C ALA A 57 2.90 -0.04 -16.42
N ARG A 58 2.14 1.03 -16.15
CA ARG A 58 2.13 1.68 -14.83
C ARG A 58 1.37 0.88 -13.78
N TRP A 59 0.28 0.23 -14.18
CA TRP A 59 -0.48 -0.66 -13.32
C TRP A 59 0.38 -1.87 -12.90
N LEU A 60 1.07 -2.50 -13.84
CA LEU A 60 2.04 -3.57 -13.56
C LEU A 60 3.18 -3.08 -12.66
N GLY A 61 3.69 -1.87 -12.89
CA GLY A 61 4.67 -1.25 -12.00
C GLY A 61 4.13 -1.09 -10.57
N GLY A 62 2.85 -0.70 -10.41
CA GLY A 62 2.19 -0.63 -9.11
C GLY A 62 2.04 -2.00 -8.43
N MET A 63 1.76 -3.06 -9.20
CA MET A 63 1.76 -4.44 -8.70
C MET A 63 3.16 -4.87 -8.26
N GLY A 64 4.19 -4.53 -9.05
CA GLY A 64 5.59 -4.75 -8.71
C GLY A 64 5.99 -4.09 -7.38
N ILE A 65 5.63 -2.83 -7.17
CA ILE A 65 5.90 -2.10 -5.91
C ILE A 65 5.29 -2.83 -4.70
N ARG A 66 4.07 -3.37 -4.85
CA ARG A 66 3.41 -4.12 -3.78
C ARG A 66 4.13 -5.43 -3.49
N LEU A 67 4.49 -6.19 -4.53
CA LEU A 67 5.27 -7.42 -4.37
C LEU A 67 6.64 -7.16 -3.73
N LEU A 68 7.32 -6.07 -4.09
CA LEU A 68 8.56 -5.64 -3.43
C LEU A 68 8.32 -5.35 -1.94
N GLY A 69 7.18 -4.75 -1.59
CA GLY A 69 6.76 -4.55 -0.20
C GLY A 69 6.70 -5.85 0.60
N VAL A 70 6.16 -6.93 0.02
CA VAL A 70 6.18 -8.26 0.66
C VAL A 70 7.61 -8.74 0.89
N GLY A 71 8.48 -8.60 -0.11
CA GLY A 71 9.90 -8.93 0.01
C GLY A 71 10.60 -8.16 1.14
N ILE A 72 10.34 -6.85 1.24
CA ILE A 72 10.86 -6.00 2.32
C ILE A 72 10.39 -6.50 3.69
N VAL A 73 9.10 -6.81 3.84
CA VAL A 73 8.57 -7.36 5.09
C VAL A 73 9.27 -8.67 5.43
N LEU A 74 9.45 -9.58 4.47
CA LEU A 74 10.16 -10.85 4.71
C LEU A 74 11.65 -10.67 5.03
N ILE A 75 12.30 -9.60 4.58
CA ILE A 75 13.69 -9.31 4.95
C ILE A 75 13.75 -8.72 6.37
N VAL A 76 12.88 -7.78 6.68
CA VAL A 76 12.91 -7.00 7.94
C VAL A 76 12.26 -7.73 9.11
N SER A 77 11.15 -8.43 8.86
CA SER A 77 10.36 -9.12 9.88
C SER A 77 9.68 -10.37 9.30
N ARG A 78 10.32 -11.53 9.51
CA ARG A 78 9.85 -12.86 9.09
C ARG A 78 8.75 -13.41 9.99
N THR A 79 7.84 -12.56 10.43
CA THR A 79 6.82 -12.93 11.42
C THR A 79 5.42 -12.87 10.80
N VAL A 80 4.55 -13.77 11.24
CA VAL A 80 3.15 -13.80 10.80
C VAL A 80 2.45 -12.46 11.09
N PRO A 81 2.59 -11.83 12.27
CA PRO A 81 1.96 -10.53 12.52
C PRO A 81 2.43 -9.42 11.57
N ALA A 82 3.70 -9.43 11.12
CA ALA A 82 4.17 -8.48 10.12
C ALA A 82 3.51 -8.71 8.75
N LEU A 83 3.41 -9.95 8.30
CA LEU A 83 2.72 -10.28 7.04
C LEU A 83 1.23 -9.93 7.11
N LEU A 84 0.56 -10.23 8.23
CA LEU A 84 -0.84 -9.86 8.44
C LEU A 84 -1.03 -8.35 8.54
N GLY A 85 -0.12 -7.63 9.18
CA GLY A 85 -0.13 -6.17 9.20
C GLY A 85 0.01 -5.58 7.80
N TYR A 86 0.88 -6.15 6.96
CA TYR A 86 1.03 -5.73 5.57
C TYR A 86 -0.26 -5.96 4.76
N VAL A 87 -0.78 -7.18 4.76
CA VAL A 87 -1.99 -7.52 3.99
C VAL A 87 -3.22 -6.79 4.53
N GLY A 88 -3.40 -6.76 5.84
CA GLY A 88 -4.54 -6.14 6.52
C GLY A 88 -4.61 -4.63 6.33
N VAL A 89 -3.48 -3.95 6.13
CA VAL A 89 -3.45 -2.52 5.78
C VAL A 89 -3.57 -2.32 4.26
N LEU A 90 -2.90 -3.14 3.45
CA LEU A 90 -2.91 -3.00 1.99
C LEU A 90 -4.31 -3.22 1.39
N LEU A 91 -5.03 -4.25 1.83
CA LEU A 91 -6.32 -4.63 1.25
C LEU A 91 -7.37 -3.49 1.33
N PRO A 92 -7.65 -2.87 2.51
CA PRO A 92 -8.56 -1.73 2.57
C PRO A 92 -8.11 -0.57 1.68
N LEU A 93 -6.81 -0.28 1.63
CA LEU A 93 -6.29 0.82 0.83
C LEU A 93 -6.42 0.55 -0.69
N LEU A 94 -6.31 -0.70 -1.13
CA LEU A 94 -6.57 -1.12 -2.51
C LEU A 94 -8.04 -0.89 -2.89
N PHE A 95 -8.99 -1.26 -2.03
CA PHE A 95 -10.41 -1.00 -2.29
C PHE A 95 -10.72 0.49 -2.39
N LEU A 96 -10.10 1.29 -1.53
CA LEU A 96 -10.26 2.74 -1.53
C LEU A 96 -9.51 3.44 -2.66
N GLU A 97 -8.51 2.80 -3.26
CA GLU A 97 -7.71 3.33 -4.37
C GLU A 97 -8.59 3.80 -5.53
N THR A 98 -9.62 3.03 -5.87
CA THR A 98 -10.56 3.37 -6.95
C THR A 98 -11.28 4.71 -6.73
N ARG A 99 -11.49 5.11 -5.47
CA ARG A 99 -12.09 6.41 -5.12
C ARG A 99 -11.08 7.55 -5.20
N PHE A 100 -9.81 7.27 -4.97
CA PHE A 100 -8.72 8.26 -4.99
C PHE A 100 -8.12 8.48 -6.39
N LEU A 101 -8.35 7.53 -7.29
CA LEU A 101 -7.93 7.59 -8.68
C LEU A 101 -8.91 8.36 -9.58
N ARG A 102 -10.18 8.50 -9.19
CA ARG A 102 -11.17 9.38 -9.85
C ARG A 102 -10.87 10.85 -9.59
#